data_AF-A0A4R2P7H7-F1
#
_entry.id   AF-A0A4R2P7H7-F1
#
_cell.length_a   1.000
_cell.length_b   1.000
_cell.length_c   1.000
_cell.angle_alpha   90.00
_cell.angle_beta   90.00
_cell.angle_gamma   90.00
#
_symmetry.space_group_name_H-M   'P 1'
#
loop_
_entity.id
_entity.type
_entity.pdbx_description
1 polymer ?
#
loop_
_entity_poly.entity_id
_entity_poly.type
_entity_poly.pdbx_seq_one_letter_code
_entity_poly.pdbx_strand_id
1 'polypeptide(L)'
;MRIYKDGSGQRSVTWTDCVVEAIRFGWIDGLKRSADERSYLQRLTPRRPGSNWSAKNRDHAERLIAEGRITPAGLVLIEAARAEGRWDIAYEGSATMVIPQDLLDALAARPEAKAFFQTLDRKNLYPIYYRLQTAKRPETRPRRVQHLLEQLARGERFH
;
A
#
# COMPACT_ATOMS: atom_id res chain seq x y z
N MET A 1 12.99 12.08 8.02
CA MET A 1 12.55 13.45 7.71
C MET A 1 11.54 13.91 8.75
N ARG A 2 11.71 15.10 9.34
CA ARG A 2 10.73 15.67 10.27
C ARG A 2 9.71 16.49 9.49
N ILE A 3 8.43 16.30 9.78
CA ILE A 3 7.31 17.02 9.17
C ILE A 3 6.45 17.59 10.29
N TYR A 4 6.18 18.89 10.23
CA TYR A 4 5.32 19.55 11.21
C TYR A 4 3.85 19.40 10.83
N LYS A 5 3.00 19.21 11.84
CA LYS A 5 1.55 19.06 11.69
C LYS A 5 0.95 20.40 11.28
N ASP A 6 -0.20 20.34 10.62
CA ASP A 6 -1.00 21.52 10.38
C ASP A 6 -1.43 22.16 11.71
N GLY A 7 -1.45 23.49 11.77
CA GLY A 7 -1.69 24.24 13.01
C GLY A 7 -0.52 24.27 14.03
N SER A 8 0.64 23.70 13.71
CA SER A 8 1.82 23.73 14.61
C SER A 8 2.50 25.10 14.73
N GLY A 9 2.13 26.07 13.88
CA GLY A 9 2.79 27.37 13.75
C GLY A 9 4.11 27.34 12.95
N GLN A 10 4.54 26.16 12.48
CA GLN A 10 5.78 26.00 11.72
C GLN A 10 5.50 25.64 10.26
N ARG A 11 6.08 26.39 9.31
CA ARG A 11 6.03 26.02 7.88
C ARG A 11 6.78 24.70 7.67
N SER A 12 6.15 23.75 7.00
CA SER A 12 6.72 22.45 6.67
C SER A 12 6.12 21.90 5.38
N VAL A 13 6.82 20.96 4.76
CA VAL A 13 6.27 20.20 3.63
C VAL A 13 5.19 19.23 4.12
N THR A 14 4.30 18.80 3.24
CA THR A 14 3.33 17.75 3.56
C THR A 14 3.94 16.37 3.39
N TRP A 15 3.27 15.34 3.93
CA TRP A 15 3.63 13.94 3.64
C TRP A 15 3.59 13.65 2.14
N THR A 16 2.62 14.21 1.41
CA THR A 16 2.51 14.00 -0.05
C THR A 16 3.71 14.59 -0.79
N ASP A 17 4.18 15.77 -0.40
CA ASP A 17 5.39 16.36 -0.99
C ASP A 17 6.61 15.44 -0.80
N CYS A 18 6.77 14.88 0.41
CA CYS A 18 7.83 13.92 0.70
C CYS A 18 7.75 12.66 -0.17
N VAL A 19 6.55 12.11 -0.38
CA VAL A 19 6.35 10.90 -1.19
C VAL A 19 6.64 11.18 -2.66
N VAL A 20 6.14 12.28 -3.20
CA VAL A 20 6.34 12.67 -4.61
C VAL A 20 7.83 12.89 -4.88
N GLU A 21 8.53 13.64 -4.03
CA GLU A 21 9.98 13.83 -4.20
C GLU A 21 10.75 12.52 -3.94
N ALA A 22 10.33 11.66 -3.01
CA ALA A 22 10.95 10.35 -2.84
C ALA A 22 10.87 9.50 -4.13
N ILE A 23 9.69 9.44 -4.77
CA ILE A 23 9.50 8.71 -6.04
C ILE A 23 10.47 9.22 -7.10
N ARG A 24 10.67 10.54 -7.18
CA ARG A 24 11.57 11.18 -8.14
C ARG A 24 12.99 10.59 -8.12
N PHE A 25 13.48 10.25 -6.93
CA PHE A 25 14.81 9.69 -6.69
C PHE A 25 14.84 8.16 -6.55
N GLY A 26 13.71 7.47 -6.74
CA GLY A 26 13.64 6.02 -6.58
C GLY A 26 13.50 5.55 -5.12
N TRP A 27 12.99 6.42 -4.24
CA TRP A 27 12.80 6.14 -2.82
C TRP A 27 11.32 5.87 -2.53
N ILE A 28 11.04 5.38 -1.32
CA ILE A 28 9.70 5.13 -0.80
C ILE A 28 9.63 5.56 0.67
N ASP A 29 8.44 5.95 1.10
CA ASP A 29 8.14 6.19 2.49
C ASP A 29 7.99 4.89 3.29
N GLY A 30 8.45 4.92 4.54
CA GLY A 30 8.34 3.82 5.48
C GLY A 30 7.50 4.22 6.69
N LEU A 31 7.89 3.69 7.84
CA LEU A 31 7.16 3.92 9.08
C LEU A 31 7.15 5.41 9.46
N LYS A 32 5.95 5.91 9.75
CA LYS A 32 5.69 7.21 10.39
C LYS A 32 5.72 7.04 11.91
N ARG A 33 6.42 7.91 12.63
CA ARG A 33 6.43 7.94 14.10
C ARG A 33 6.18 9.34 14.62
N SER A 34 5.44 9.47 15.72
CA SER A 34 5.34 10.77 16.40
C SER A 34 6.74 11.19 16.87
N ALA A 35 7.10 12.46 16.65
CA ALA A 35 8.33 13.03 17.19
C ALA A 35 8.01 13.78 18.47
N ASP A 36 6.96 14.60 18.42
CA ASP A 36 6.43 15.41 19.51
C ASP A 36 4.97 15.81 19.20
N GLU A 37 4.40 16.68 20.02
CA GLU A 37 3.02 17.16 19.86
C GLU A 37 2.80 17.89 18.53
N ARG A 38 3.84 18.51 17.98
CA ARG A 38 3.75 19.40 16.81
C ARG A 38 4.28 18.78 15.52
N SER A 39 4.96 17.62 15.59
CA SER A 39 5.63 17.03 14.43
C SER A 39 5.71 15.50 14.49
N TYR A 40 5.99 14.91 13.33
CA TYR A 40 6.25 13.49 13.18
C TYR A 40 7.49 13.25 12.32
N LEU A 41 8.11 12.09 12.49
CA LEU A 41 9.20 11.61 11.66
C LEU A 41 8.65 10.66 10.58
N GLN A 42 8.88 11.00 9.32
CA GLN A 42 8.67 10.13 8.19
C GLN A 42 10.00 9.49 7.79
N ARG A 43 10.07 8.16 7.82
CA ARG A 43 11.20 7.43 7.23
C ARG A 43 11.07 7.46 5.71
N LEU A 44 12.17 7.75 5.03
CA LEU A 44 12.32 7.59 3.58
C LEU A 44 13.52 6.66 3.36
N THR A 45 13.39 5.70 2.45
CA THR A 45 14.44 4.74 2.13
C THR A 45 14.48 4.49 0.63
N PRO A 46 15.65 4.16 0.04
CA PRO A 46 15.71 3.66 -1.33
C PRO A 46 14.76 2.47 -1.52
N ARG A 47 14.05 2.41 -2.64
CA ARG A 47 13.24 1.23 -2.96
C ARG A 47 14.16 0.05 -3.22
N ARG A 48 13.80 -1.09 -2.66
CA ARG A 48 14.46 -2.35 -2.98
C ARG A 48 14.06 -2.80 -4.39
N PRO A 49 14.96 -3.45 -5.15
CA PRO A 49 14.57 -4.17 -6.36
C PRO A 49 13.37 -5.09 -6.09
N GLY A 50 12.42 -5.16 -7.03
CA GLY A 50 11.23 -5.99 -6.88
C GLY A 50 10.14 -5.44 -5.93
N SER A 51 10.28 -4.23 -5.38
CA SER A 51 9.24 -3.63 -4.52
C SER A 51 7.91 -3.45 -5.27
N ASN A 52 6.80 -3.62 -4.56
CA ASN A 52 5.46 -3.36 -5.11
C ASN A 52 5.21 -1.86 -5.28
N TRP A 53 4.29 -1.52 -6.19
CA TRP A 53 3.79 -0.17 -6.41
C TRP A 53 2.32 -0.09 -6.01
N SER A 54 1.93 1.04 -5.42
CA SER A 54 0.51 1.40 -5.29
C SER A 54 0.10 2.16 -6.55
N ALA A 55 -1.18 2.12 -6.90
CA ALA A 55 -1.74 2.91 -8.00
C ALA A 55 -1.39 4.39 -7.84
N LYS A 56 -1.58 4.96 -6.63
CA LYS A 56 -1.21 6.35 -6.34
C LYS A 56 0.28 6.67 -6.61
N ASN A 57 1.20 5.79 -6.23
CA ASN A 57 2.63 6.02 -6.46
C ASN A 57 2.98 5.86 -7.95
N ARG A 58 2.30 4.96 -8.66
CA ARG A 58 2.38 4.85 -10.11
C ARG A 58 1.92 6.14 -10.78
N ASP A 59 0.76 6.67 -10.41
CA ASP A 59 0.20 7.88 -11.01
C ASP A 59 1.10 9.11 -10.77
N HIS A 60 1.66 9.22 -9.56
CA HIS A 60 2.66 10.26 -9.26
C HIS A 60 3.92 10.11 -10.12
N ALA A 61 4.40 8.89 -10.33
CA ALA A 61 5.57 8.63 -11.15
C ALA A 61 5.31 8.92 -12.64
N GLU A 62 4.16 8.51 -13.19
CA GLU A 62 3.76 8.83 -14.57
C GLU A 62 3.70 10.34 -14.79
N ARG A 63 3.11 11.08 -13.84
CA ARG A 63 3.10 12.54 -13.89
C ARG A 63 4.51 13.14 -13.86
N LEU A 64 5.39 12.64 -12.98
CA LEU A 64 6.78 13.11 -12.91
C LEU A 64 7.59 12.80 -14.17
N ILE A 65 7.30 11.69 -14.85
CA ILE A 65 7.87 11.37 -16.16
C ILE A 65 7.39 12.36 -17.21
N ALA A 66 6.08 12.60 -17.30
CA ALA A 66 5.51 13.55 -18.24
C ALA A 66 6.02 14.99 -18.03
N GLU A 67 6.26 15.38 -16.78
CA GLU A 67 6.86 16.66 -16.40
C GLU A 67 8.39 16.73 -16.62
N GLY A 68 9.05 15.64 -17.03
CA GLY A 68 10.52 15.59 -17.18
C GLY A 68 11.29 15.73 -15.87
N ARG A 69 10.64 15.47 -14.73
CA ARG A 69 11.20 15.66 -13.39
C ARG A 69 11.79 14.40 -12.80
N ILE A 70 11.46 13.21 -13.30
CA ILE A 70 12.02 11.95 -12.82
C ILE A 70 13.56 11.96 -12.96
N THR A 71 14.27 11.44 -11.95
CA THR A 71 15.74 11.28 -12.06
C THR A 71 16.09 9.93 -12.69
N PRO A 72 17.34 9.73 -13.18
CA PRO A 72 17.77 8.43 -13.68
C PRO A 72 17.59 7.29 -12.68
N ALA A 73 17.87 7.54 -11.39
CA ALA A 73 17.69 6.54 -10.34
C ALA A 73 16.22 6.13 -10.14
N GLY A 74 15.29 7.08 -10.24
CA GLY A 74 13.86 6.80 -10.21
C GLY A 74 13.40 6.04 -11.44
N LEU A 75 13.88 6.43 -12.62
CA LEU A 75 13.49 5.84 -13.90
C LEU A 75 13.88 4.36 -13.98
N VAL A 76 15.09 3.99 -13.57
CA VAL A 76 15.56 2.58 -13.54
C VAL A 76 14.59 1.67 -12.77
N LEU A 77 14.07 2.13 -11.64
CA LEU A 77 13.15 1.34 -10.81
C LEU A 77 11.75 1.24 -11.42
N ILE A 78 11.32 2.27 -12.16
CA ILE A 78 10.04 2.28 -12.89
C ILE A 78 10.13 1.32 -14.08
N GLU A 79 11.20 1.39 -14.86
CA GLU A 79 11.43 0.50 -16.01
C GLU A 79 11.52 -0.96 -15.57
N ALA A 80 12.26 -1.25 -14.49
CA ALA A 80 12.30 -2.59 -13.92
C ALA A 80 10.90 -3.07 -13.46
N ALA A 81 10.08 -2.17 -12.89
CA ALA A 81 8.71 -2.52 -12.50
C ALA A 81 7.80 -2.80 -13.70
N ARG A 82 7.95 -2.07 -14.80
CA ARG A 82 7.22 -2.31 -16.06
C ARG A 82 7.65 -3.63 -16.70
N ALA A 83 8.94 -3.88 -16.82
CA ALA A 83 9.48 -5.11 -17.41
C ALA A 83 9.02 -6.38 -16.66
N GLU A 84 8.86 -6.29 -15.34
CA GLU A 84 8.39 -7.40 -14.50
C GLU A 84 6.86 -7.42 -14.30
N GLY A 85 6.09 -6.57 -14.98
CA GLY A 85 4.62 -6.48 -14.86
C GLY A 85 4.11 -5.95 -13.52
N ARG A 86 5.00 -5.61 -12.57
CA ARG A 86 4.65 -5.04 -11.26
C ARG A 86 3.99 -3.67 -11.36
N TRP A 87 4.23 -2.95 -12.45
CA TRP A 87 3.62 -1.65 -12.74
C TRP A 87 2.12 -1.75 -12.99
N ASP A 88 1.68 -2.80 -13.68
CA ASP A 88 0.29 -2.97 -14.09
C ASP A 88 -0.57 -3.47 -12.93
N ILE A 89 0.00 -4.32 -12.07
CA ILE A 89 -0.67 -4.87 -10.88
C ILE A 89 -0.57 -3.97 -9.64
N ALA A 90 -0.32 -2.67 -9.83
CA ALA A 90 -0.20 -1.73 -8.72
C ALA A 90 -1.46 -1.75 -7.86
N TYR A 91 -1.30 -1.96 -6.54
CA TYR A 91 -2.45 -2.16 -5.66
C TYR A 91 -3.20 -0.85 -5.41
N GLU A 92 -4.51 -0.96 -5.30
CA GLU A 92 -5.41 0.16 -5.07
C GLU A 92 -5.34 0.67 -3.64
N GLY A 93 -5.65 1.95 -3.46
CA GLY A 93 -5.88 2.51 -2.14
C GLY A 93 -7.16 1.95 -1.53
N SER A 94 -7.29 2.04 -0.21
CA SER A 94 -8.49 1.55 0.49
C SER A 94 -9.80 2.11 -0.09
N ALA A 95 -9.79 3.31 -0.67
CA ALA A 95 -11.00 3.97 -1.21
C ALA A 95 -11.52 3.31 -2.49
N THR A 96 -10.63 2.74 -3.30
CA THR A 96 -10.92 2.12 -4.60
C THR A 96 -10.77 0.60 -4.56
N MET A 97 -10.43 0.02 -3.41
CA MET A 97 -10.21 -1.42 -3.28
C MET A 97 -11.49 -2.20 -3.58
N VAL A 98 -11.32 -3.31 -4.29
CA VAL A 98 -12.38 -4.30 -4.54
C VAL A 98 -11.95 -5.61 -3.90
N ILE A 99 -12.84 -6.24 -3.14
CA ILE A 99 -12.54 -7.52 -2.50
C ILE A 99 -12.46 -8.60 -3.58
N PRO A 100 -11.37 -9.39 -3.62
CA PRO A 100 -11.21 -10.42 -4.65
C PRO A 100 -12.29 -11.50 -4.59
N GLN A 101 -12.75 -11.93 -5.76
CA GLN A 101 -13.84 -12.90 -5.90
C GLN A 101 -13.51 -14.26 -5.26
N ASP A 102 -12.25 -14.70 -5.33
CA ASP A 102 -11.81 -15.96 -4.73
C ASP A 102 -11.95 -15.98 -3.20
N LEU A 103 -11.84 -14.83 -2.53
CA LEU A 103 -12.17 -14.73 -1.11
C LEU A 103 -13.68 -14.79 -0.88
N LEU A 104 -14.48 -14.10 -1.70
CA LEU A 104 -15.94 -14.10 -1.59
C LEU A 104 -16.52 -15.51 -1.78
N ASP A 105 -16.02 -16.24 -2.77
CA ASP A 105 -16.39 -17.63 -3.04
C ASP A 105 -16.03 -18.53 -1.86
N ALA A 106 -14.82 -18.37 -1.30
CA ALA A 106 -14.39 -19.16 -0.15
C ALA A 106 -15.17 -18.84 1.13
N LEU A 107 -15.61 -17.59 1.32
CA LEU A 107 -16.50 -17.18 2.42
C LEU A 107 -17.88 -17.81 2.32
N ALA A 108 -18.39 -18.08 1.11
CA ALA A 108 -19.70 -18.71 0.92
C ALA A 108 -19.77 -20.11 1.57
N ALA A 109 -18.65 -20.82 1.65
CA ALA A 109 -18.54 -22.14 2.29
C ALA A 109 -18.25 -22.10 3.81
N ARG A 110 -18.19 -20.90 4.42
CA ARG A 110 -17.83 -20.69 5.84
C ARG A 110 -18.75 -19.63 6.50
N PRO A 111 -19.96 -20.02 6.96
CA PRO A 111 -20.96 -19.09 7.48
C PRO A 111 -20.45 -18.20 8.64
N GLU A 112 -19.68 -18.76 9.57
CA GLU A 112 -19.11 -18.02 10.72
C GLU A 112 -18.14 -16.91 10.26
N ALA A 113 -17.19 -17.26 9.38
CA ALA A 113 -16.25 -16.31 8.81
C ALA A 113 -16.97 -15.23 7.97
N LYS A 114 -18.01 -15.61 7.22
CA LYS A 114 -18.83 -14.70 6.43
C LYS A 114 -19.58 -13.70 7.30
N ALA A 115 -20.18 -14.14 8.41
CA ALA A 115 -20.89 -13.28 9.34
C ALA A 115 -19.96 -12.20 9.92
N PHE A 116 -18.78 -12.59 10.40
CA PHE A 116 -17.82 -11.63 10.93
C PHE A 116 -17.28 -10.69 9.84
N PHE A 117 -16.96 -11.22 8.65
CA PHE A 117 -16.51 -10.41 7.51
C PHE A 117 -17.49 -9.28 7.16
N GLN A 118 -18.80 -9.54 7.23
CA GLN A 118 -19.84 -8.54 6.95
C GLN A 118 -19.89 -7.40 7.98
N THR A 119 -19.33 -7.59 9.18
CA THR A 119 -19.24 -6.55 10.20
C THR A 119 -18.02 -5.62 10.02
N LEU A 120 -17.08 -5.99 9.13
CA LEU A 120 -15.83 -5.27 8.97
C LEU A 120 -16.04 -3.97 8.18
N ASP A 121 -15.49 -2.88 8.71
CA ASP A 121 -15.40 -1.63 7.99
C ASP A 121 -14.27 -1.65 6.94
N ARG A 122 -14.20 -0.58 6.14
CA ARG A 122 -13.20 -0.43 5.07
C ARG A 122 -11.75 -0.43 5.59
N LYS A 123 -11.53 -0.05 6.86
CA LYS A 123 -10.21 -0.03 7.50
C LYS A 123 -9.75 -1.46 7.81
N ASN A 124 -10.64 -2.33 8.27
CA ASN A 124 -10.34 -3.73 8.54
C ASN A 124 -10.26 -4.58 7.26
N LEU A 125 -11.04 -4.23 6.24
CA LEU A 125 -11.03 -4.91 4.95
C LEU A 125 -9.75 -4.64 4.13
N TYR A 126 -9.11 -3.48 4.31
CA TYR A 126 -7.93 -3.12 3.52
C TYR A 126 -6.70 -4.02 3.75
N PRO A 127 -6.33 -4.40 5.00
CA PRO A 127 -5.29 -5.40 5.22
C PRO A 127 -5.56 -6.74 4.54
N ILE A 128 -6.82 -7.19 4.51
CA ILE A 128 -7.24 -8.42 3.82
C ILE A 128 -6.99 -8.29 2.32
N TYR A 129 -7.54 -7.23 1.71
CA TYR A 129 -7.32 -6.88 0.31
C TYR A 129 -5.83 -6.84 -0.04
N TYR A 130 -5.05 -6.08 0.73
CA TYR A 130 -3.63 -5.87 0.49
C TYR A 130 -2.83 -7.17 0.55
N ARG A 131 -3.11 -8.04 1.54
CA ARG A 131 -2.47 -9.36 1.66
C ARG A 131 -2.78 -10.24 0.45
N LEU A 132 -3.99 -10.21 -0.10
CA LEU A 132 -4.31 -11.00 -1.28
C LEU A 132 -3.68 -10.41 -2.55
N GLN A 133 -3.79 -9.09 -2.75
CA GLN A 133 -3.28 -8.42 -3.94
C GLN A 133 -1.75 -8.50 -4.07
N THR A 134 -1.03 -8.54 -2.96
CA THR A 134 0.44 -8.61 -2.95
C THR A 134 1.00 -10.04 -2.93
N ALA A 135 0.16 -11.07 -3.09
CA ALA A 135 0.58 -12.46 -3.13
C ALA A 135 1.20 -12.81 -4.50
N LYS A 136 2.52 -12.63 -4.63
CA LYS A 136 3.24 -12.80 -5.90
C LYS A 136 3.30 -14.23 -6.43
N ARG A 137 3.33 -15.23 -5.54
CA ARG A 137 3.45 -16.64 -5.93
C ARG A 137 2.08 -17.30 -5.95
N PRO A 138 1.77 -18.11 -6.97
CA PRO A 138 0.44 -18.70 -7.11
C PRO A 138 0.08 -19.59 -5.92
N GLU A 139 1.05 -20.24 -5.26
CA GLU A 139 0.80 -21.09 -4.08
C GLU A 139 0.57 -20.26 -2.80
N THR A 140 1.00 -18.99 -2.78
CA THR A 140 0.85 -18.12 -1.61
C THR A 140 -0.58 -17.63 -1.46
N ARG A 141 -1.29 -17.43 -2.58
CA ARG A 141 -2.64 -16.86 -2.56
C ARG A 141 -3.66 -17.78 -1.88
N PRO A 142 -3.80 -19.08 -2.26
CA PRO A 142 -4.71 -20.00 -1.57
C PRO A 142 -4.41 -20.14 -0.07
N ARG A 143 -3.13 -20.20 0.30
CA ARG A 143 -2.72 -20.25 1.72
C ARG A 143 -3.15 -19.00 2.49
N ARG A 144 -3.00 -17.81 1.90
CA ARG A 144 -3.47 -16.56 2.52
C ARG A 144 -4.99 -16.55 2.65
N VAL A 145 -5.73 -17.01 1.63
CA VAL A 145 -7.20 -17.12 1.71
C VAL A 145 -7.60 -18.04 2.87
N GLN A 146 -7.04 -19.24 2.97
CA GLN A 146 -7.33 -20.16 4.08
C GLN A 146 -7.04 -19.53 5.44
N HIS A 147 -5.86 -18.93 5.61
CA HIS A 147 -5.51 -18.29 6.87
C HIS A 147 -6.46 -17.13 7.22
N LEU A 148 -6.84 -16.30 6.23
CA LEU A 148 -7.80 -15.22 6.44
C LEU A 148 -9.17 -15.74 6.89
N LEU A 149 -9.66 -16.85 6.31
CA LEU A 149 -10.91 -17.48 6.73
C LEU A 149 -10.86 -17.98 8.18
N GLU A 150 -9.74 -18.57 8.60
CA GLU A 150 -9.54 -19.00 9.98
C GLU A 150 -9.54 -17.82 10.96
N GLN A 151 -8.84 -16.73 10.61
CA GLN A 151 -8.83 -15.51 11.43
C GLN A 151 -10.24 -14.89 11.52
N LEU A 152 -10.97 -14.85 10.41
CA LEU A 152 -12.34 -14.35 10.36
C LEU A 152 -13.30 -15.20 11.21
N ALA A 153 -13.18 -16.54 11.14
CA ALA A 153 -13.98 -17.44 11.97
C ALA A 153 -13.73 -17.25 13.48
N ARG A 154 -12.51 -16.86 13.86
CA ARG A 154 -12.16 -16.54 15.26
C ARG A 154 -12.51 -15.10 15.68
N GLY A 155 -13.05 -14.27 14.79
CA GLY A 155 -13.38 -12.88 15.09
C GLY A 155 -12.16 -11.98 15.31
N GLU A 156 -10.99 -12.36 14.78
CA GLU A 156 -9.74 -11.61 14.94
C GLU A 156 -9.73 -10.33 14.10
N ARG A 157 -9.16 -9.26 14.66
CA ARG A 157 -8.98 -7.99 13.92
C ARG A 157 -7.70 -8.02 13.09
N PHE A 158 -7.77 -7.41 11.91
CA PHE A 158 -6.62 -7.28 11.01
C PHE A 158 -5.95 -5.93 11.24
N HIS A 159 -4.64 -5.97 11.52
CA HIS A 159 -3.78 -4.81 11.66
C HIS A 159 -2.77 -4.75 10.50
#